data_AF-A0A355BAT8-F1
#
_entry.id   AF-A0A355BAT8-F1
#
_cell.length_a   1.000
_cell.length_b   1.000
_cell.length_c   1.000
_cell.angle_alpha   90.00
_cell.angle_beta   90.00
_cell.angle_gamma   90.00
#
_symmetry.space_group_name_H-M   'P 1'
#
loop_
_entity.id
_entity.type
_entity.pdbx_description
1 polymer ?
#
loop_
_entity_poly.entity_id
_entity_poly.type
_entity_poly.pdbx_seq_one_letter_code
_entity_poly.pdbx_strand_id
1 'polypeptide(L)'
;IYNTGESTRHIDWKLFAKTDRLYTKRYEEETNLRCHLILDNSSSMHYPKLKENNLFYQNKIGFSVLASAVLMNLLKKQRDAVGISIYSDCYEFFVTEKGSDKHHQMILNKLEDLITNYSSKKQTDTITYLHQIAKNIHRRSMIILFSDMFQNENDEDFFKALQHLKHNKHKVILFHVYDKKTELDFNYDNKPRKFIDIETGEEVNLFAENTKEEYYKKTMQHHKAIENTCLQYKIKYIPVSVGDGFEKIMTTYLIEKQKFG
;
A
#
# COMPACT_ATOMS: atom_id res chain seq x y z
N ILE A 1 18.72 -37.44 -3.42
CA ILE A 1 19.14 -38.83 -3.70
C ILE A 1 18.01 -39.71 -3.23
N TYR A 2 17.54 -40.63 -4.07
CA TYR A 2 16.44 -41.53 -3.73
C TYR A 2 16.85 -42.48 -2.60
N ASN A 3 16.02 -42.57 -1.56
CA ASN A 3 16.22 -43.52 -0.47
C ASN A 3 15.33 -44.75 -0.67
N THR A 4 15.87 -45.93 -0.39
CA THR A 4 15.13 -47.19 -0.47
C THR A 4 13.95 -47.17 0.51
N GLY A 5 12.73 -47.17 -0.04
CA GLY A 5 11.47 -47.04 0.71
C GLY A 5 10.61 -45.84 0.26
N GLU A 6 11.18 -44.88 -0.48
CA GLU A 6 10.42 -43.79 -1.09
C GLU A 6 9.62 -44.26 -2.33
N SER A 7 8.53 -43.58 -2.66
CA SER A 7 7.74 -43.91 -3.86
C SER A 7 8.53 -43.65 -5.14
N THR A 8 8.56 -44.63 -6.06
CA THR A 8 9.24 -44.54 -7.37
C THR A 8 8.55 -43.60 -8.35
N ARG A 9 7.34 -43.12 -8.03
CA ARG A 9 6.52 -42.27 -8.90
C ARG A 9 7.18 -40.94 -9.28
N HIS A 10 8.07 -40.43 -8.42
CA HIS A 10 8.70 -39.13 -8.59
C HIS A 10 10.16 -39.22 -9.04
N ILE A 11 10.64 -40.37 -9.53
CA ILE A 11 12.02 -40.51 -10.01
C ILE A 11 12.24 -39.71 -11.31
N ASP A 12 13.34 -38.96 -11.38
CA ASP A 12 13.77 -38.30 -12.61
C ASP A 12 14.52 -39.27 -13.53
N TRP A 13 13.77 -39.98 -14.36
CA TRP A 13 14.32 -40.92 -15.35
C TRP A 13 15.28 -40.27 -16.36
N LYS A 14 15.12 -38.96 -16.63
CA LYS A 14 15.97 -38.23 -17.59
C LYS A 14 17.33 -37.90 -16.98
N LEU A 15 17.36 -37.58 -15.69
CA LEU A 15 18.61 -37.35 -14.95
C LEU A 15 19.32 -38.67 -14.65
N PHE A 16 18.56 -39.73 -14.36
CA PHE A 16 19.08 -41.09 -14.19
C PHE A 16 19.89 -41.53 -15.43
N ALA A 17 19.32 -41.39 -16.62
CA ALA A 17 19.99 -41.76 -17.89
C ALA A 17 21.31 -41.02 -18.17
N LYS A 18 21.61 -39.93 -17.44
CA LYS A 18 22.86 -39.16 -17.60
C LYS A 18 23.88 -39.39 -16.48
N THR A 19 23.42 -39.81 -15.30
CA THR A 19 24.24 -39.80 -14.08
C THR A 19 24.33 -41.17 -13.40
N ASP A 20 23.59 -42.18 -13.89
CA ASP A 20 23.44 -43.51 -13.28
C ASP A 20 23.09 -43.47 -11.78
N ARG A 21 22.45 -42.39 -11.35
CA ARG A 21 22.05 -42.15 -9.95
C ARG A 21 20.57 -41.82 -9.88
N LEU A 22 19.89 -42.41 -8.91
CA LEU A 22 18.46 -42.19 -8.69
C LEU A 22 18.23 -40.88 -7.91
N TYR A 23 17.53 -39.95 -8.57
CA TYR A 23 17.10 -38.69 -7.98
C TYR A 23 15.57 -38.61 -7.96
N THR A 24 15.02 -38.29 -6.79
CA THR A 24 13.59 -37.99 -6.62
C THR A 24 13.35 -36.52 -6.99
N LYS A 25 12.48 -36.25 -7.96
CA LYS A 25 11.95 -34.90 -8.25
C LYS A 25 11.18 -34.42 -7.03
N ARG A 26 11.77 -33.50 -6.28
CA ARG A 26 11.04 -32.71 -5.30
C ARG A 26 10.44 -31.52 -6.04
N TYR A 27 9.12 -31.47 -6.08
CA TYR A 27 8.41 -30.27 -6.47
C TYR A 27 8.32 -29.41 -5.22
N GLU A 28 9.09 -28.32 -5.15
CA GLU A 28 8.72 -27.22 -4.27
C GLU A 28 7.50 -26.55 -4.90
N GLU A 29 6.33 -26.66 -4.27
CA GLU A 29 5.22 -25.77 -4.58
C GLU A 29 5.60 -24.37 -4.09
N GLU A 30 6.36 -23.62 -4.91
CA GLU A 30 6.33 -22.17 -4.82
C GLU A 30 4.91 -21.74 -5.19
N THR A 31 4.05 -21.60 -4.17
CA THR A 31 2.75 -20.97 -4.37
C THR A 31 3.00 -19.52 -4.76
N ASN A 32 2.83 -19.22 -6.05
CA ASN A 32 2.98 -17.86 -6.56
C ASN A 32 2.18 -16.90 -5.67
N LEU A 33 2.85 -15.89 -5.13
CA LEU A 33 2.25 -14.92 -4.24
C LEU A 33 1.20 -14.13 -5.05
N ARG A 34 0.11 -13.77 -4.37
CA ARG A 34 -0.87 -12.81 -4.87
C ARG A 34 -0.72 -11.54 -4.07
N CYS A 35 -0.56 -10.43 -4.75
CA CYS A 35 -0.52 -9.12 -4.13
C CYS A 35 -1.66 -8.25 -4.64
N HIS A 36 -2.41 -7.64 -3.72
CA HIS A 36 -3.47 -6.71 -4.05
C HIS A 36 -3.09 -5.34 -3.52
N LEU A 37 -2.90 -4.37 -4.42
CA LEU A 37 -2.60 -3.00 -4.07
C LEU A 37 -3.90 -2.24 -3.84
N ILE A 38 -3.96 -1.41 -2.81
CA ILE A 38 -5.06 -0.51 -2.56
C ILE A 38 -4.49 0.90 -2.48
N LEU A 39 -5.00 1.78 -3.34
CA LEU A 39 -4.64 3.19 -3.39
C LEU A 39 -5.82 4.05 -2.96
N ASP A 40 -5.57 4.86 -1.94
CA ASP A 40 -6.42 5.98 -1.58
C ASP A 40 -6.18 7.16 -2.53
N ASN A 41 -7.23 7.62 -3.19
CA ASN A 41 -7.25 8.76 -4.12
C ASN A 41 -8.08 9.93 -3.56
N SER A 42 -8.14 10.05 -2.22
CA SER A 42 -8.70 11.20 -1.50
C SER A 42 -8.06 12.52 -1.91
N SER A 43 -8.76 13.64 -1.66
CA SER A 43 -8.19 14.97 -1.91
C SER A 43 -6.93 15.24 -1.08
N SER A 44 -6.88 14.71 0.15
CA SER A 44 -5.72 14.82 1.03
C SER A 44 -4.49 14.12 0.45
N MET A 45 -4.64 12.99 -0.25
CA MET A 45 -3.54 12.28 -0.91
C MET A 45 -2.90 13.07 -2.07
N HIS A 46 -3.53 14.12 -2.60
CA HIS A 46 -2.92 14.98 -3.63
C HIS A 46 -2.05 16.11 -3.04
N TYR A 47 -1.94 16.18 -1.73
CA TYR A 47 -1.06 17.10 -1.03
C TYR A 47 0.40 16.56 -0.96
N PRO A 48 1.43 17.43 -0.98
CA PRO A 48 1.39 18.85 -1.34
C PRO A 48 1.13 19.08 -2.83
N LYS A 49 0.51 20.22 -3.15
CA LYS A 49 0.28 20.64 -4.54
C LYS A 49 1.63 20.83 -5.24
N LEU A 50 1.83 20.07 -6.32
CA LEU A 50 3.06 20.12 -7.11
C LEU A 50 3.19 21.47 -7.83
N LYS A 51 4.40 22.03 -7.83
CA LYS A 51 4.80 23.16 -8.69
C LYS A 51 5.31 22.62 -10.03
N GLU A 52 5.37 23.44 -11.08
CA GLU A 52 5.81 23.02 -12.42
C GLU A 52 7.17 22.33 -12.46
N ASN A 53 8.09 22.69 -11.55
CA ASN A 53 9.43 22.11 -11.46
C ASN A 53 9.53 20.90 -10.51
N ASN A 54 8.45 20.55 -9.83
CA ASN A 54 8.45 19.45 -8.88
C ASN A 54 8.25 18.12 -9.62
N LEU A 55 8.93 17.08 -9.15
CA LEU A 55 8.74 15.74 -9.67
C LEU A 55 7.36 15.21 -9.25
N PHE A 56 6.71 14.44 -10.13
CA PHE A 56 5.35 13.95 -9.91
C PHE A 56 5.19 13.13 -8.62
N TYR A 57 6.27 12.53 -8.11
CA TYR A 57 6.26 11.71 -6.89
C TYR A 57 6.49 12.51 -5.60
N GLN A 58 6.57 13.85 -5.68
CA GLN A 58 6.70 14.73 -4.51
C GLN A 58 5.36 15.06 -3.85
N ASN A 59 4.26 14.47 -4.30
CA ASN A 59 2.96 14.44 -3.60
C ASN A 59 2.67 13.01 -3.08
N LYS A 60 1.74 12.87 -2.13
CA LYS A 60 1.45 11.57 -1.49
C LYS A 60 0.93 10.54 -2.50
N ILE A 61 0.05 10.93 -3.42
CA ILE A 61 -0.50 10.04 -4.45
C ILE A 61 0.57 9.60 -5.46
N GLY A 62 1.39 10.51 -5.97
CA GLY A 62 2.44 10.19 -6.95
C GLY A 62 3.53 9.34 -6.34
N PHE A 63 3.85 9.57 -5.05
CA PHE A 63 4.70 8.67 -4.28
C PHE A 63 4.09 7.26 -4.19
N SER A 64 2.79 7.16 -3.88
CA SER A 64 2.06 5.88 -3.77
C SER A 64 1.96 5.15 -5.11
N VAL A 65 1.76 5.88 -6.20
CA VAL A 65 1.76 5.36 -7.57
C VAL A 65 3.14 4.83 -7.94
N LEU A 66 4.20 5.60 -7.69
CA LEU A 66 5.56 5.17 -7.98
C LEU A 66 5.96 3.94 -7.14
N ALA A 67 5.62 3.95 -5.85
CA ALA A 67 5.80 2.80 -4.97
C ALA A 67 5.07 1.56 -5.48
N SER A 68 3.81 1.72 -5.92
CA SER A 68 3.02 0.66 -6.53
C SER A 68 3.67 0.11 -7.79
N ALA A 69 4.13 0.98 -8.70
CA ALA A 69 4.82 0.57 -9.92
C ALA A 69 6.13 -0.20 -9.63
N VAL A 70 6.90 0.24 -8.63
CA VAL A 70 8.12 -0.46 -8.18
C VAL A 70 7.78 -1.84 -7.64
N LEU A 71 6.79 -1.95 -6.75
CA LEU A 71 6.33 -3.23 -6.19
C LEU A 71 5.80 -4.16 -7.28
N MET A 72 4.99 -3.64 -8.21
CA MET A 72 4.50 -4.40 -9.35
C MET A 72 5.64 -4.96 -10.19
N ASN A 73 6.71 -4.19 -10.42
CA ASN A 73 7.87 -4.65 -11.17
C ASN A 73 8.63 -5.77 -10.42
N LEU A 74 8.75 -5.68 -9.09
CA LEU A 74 9.33 -6.74 -8.26
C LEU A 74 8.49 -8.03 -8.31
N LEU A 75 7.17 -7.91 -8.13
CA LEU A 75 6.21 -9.01 -8.23
C LEU A 75 6.29 -9.68 -9.60
N LYS A 76 6.35 -8.89 -10.68
CA LYS A 76 6.48 -9.39 -12.04
C LYS A 76 7.76 -10.21 -12.25
N LYS A 77 8.91 -9.72 -11.76
CA LYS A 77 10.19 -10.45 -11.82
C LYS A 77 10.12 -11.79 -11.09
N GLN A 78 9.32 -11.86 -10.04
CA GLN A 78 9.10 -13.06 -9.22
C GLN A 78 7.93 -13.93 -9.71
N ARG A 79 7.30 -13.58 -10.85
CA ARG A 79 6.15 -14.29 -11.44
C ARG A 79 4.91 -14.34 -10.53
N ASP A 80 4.80 -13.37 -9.63
CA ASP A 80 3.65 -13.21 -8.75
C ASP A 80 2.49 -12.49 -9.47
N ALA A 81 1.27 -12.73 -8.99
CA ALA A 81 0.08 -12.07 -9.51
C ALA A 81 -0.16 -10.74 -8.78
N VAL A 82 -0.55 -9.70 -9.53
CA VAL A 82 -0.85 -8.38 -8.96
C VAL A 82 -2.25 -7.90 -9.35
N GLY A 83 -2.99 -7.37 -8.39
CA GLY A 83 -4.27 -6.70 -8.55
C GLY A 83 -4.22 -5.30 -7.94
N ILE A 84 -5.20 -4.47 -8.26
CA ILE A 84 -5.29 -3.11 -7.73
C ILE A 84 -6.74 -2.70 -7.49
N SER A 85 -6.94 -1.94 -6.42
CA SER A 85 -8.16 -1.19 -6.11
C SER A 85 -7.80 0.28 -5.92
N ILE A 86 -8.56 1.18 -6.54
CA ILE A 86 -8.45 2.62 -6.34
C ILE A 86 -9.80 3.12 -5.87
N TYR A 87 -9.82 3.90 -4.80
CA TYR A 87 -11.05 4.44 -4.22
C TYR A 87 -10.85 5.89 -3.76
N SER A 88 -11.96 6.60 -3.60
CA SER A 88 -12.03 7.98 -3.10
C SER A 88 -13.40 8.19 -2.43
N ASP A 89 -14.28 9.02 -3.00
CA ASP A 89 -15.71 9.09 -2.71
C ASP A 89 -16.48 7.96 -3.41
N CYS A 90 -15.86 7.35 -4.42
CA CYS A 90 -16.39 6.25 -5.22
C CYS A 90 -15.37 5.12 -5.40
N TYR A 91 -15.85 3.92 -5.75
CA TYR A 91 -14.98 2.82 -6.16
C TYR A 91 -14.54 3.02 -7.61
N GLU A 92 -13.42 3.71 -7.81
CA GLU A 92 -12.99 4.19 -9.13
C GLU A 92 -12.49 3.09 -10.06
N PHE A 93 -11.79 2.10 -9.50
CA PHE A 93 -11.16 1.06 -10.30
C PHE A 93 -10.89 -0.20 -9.50
N PHE A 94 -11.06 -1.35 -10.17
CA PHE A 94 -10.77 -2.65 -9.60
C PHE A 94 -10.31 -3.64 -10.64
N VAL A 95 -9.24 -4.36 -10.31
CA VAL A 95 -8.80 -5.52 -11.06
C VAL A 95 -8.34 -6.59 -10.09
N THR A 96 -8.72 -7.83 -10.38
CA THR A 96 -8.24 -9.01 -9.64
C THR A 96 -6.79 -9.34 -9.97
N GLU A 97 -6.15 -10.11 -9.09
CA GLU A 97 -4.74 -10.41 -9.22
C GLU A 97 -4.45 -11.35 -10.39
N LYS A 98 -3.66 -10.87 -11.36
CA LYS A 98 -3.20 -11.66 -12.52
C LYS A 98 -1.72 -11.38 -12.80
N GLY A 99 -1.02 -12.36 -13.37
CA GLY A 99 0.42 -12.27 -13.70
C GLY A 99 0.73 -12.01 -15.18
N SER A 100 -0.27 -11.67 -16.00
CA SER A 100 -0.06 -11.45 -17.45
C SER A 100 0.59 -10.09 -17.74
N ASP A 101 1.46 -10.01 -18.74
CA ASP A 101 2.07 -8.75 -19.18
C ASP A 101 1.05 -7.67 -19.57
N LYS A 102 -0.02 -8.07 -20.29
CA LYS A 102 -1.11 -7.16 -20.67
C LYS A 102 -1.81 -6.58 -19.44
N HIS A 103 -1.98 -7.39 -18.41
CA HIS A 103 -2.59 -6.97 -17.14
C HIS A 103 -1.71 -5.96 -16.42
N HIS A 104 -0.40 -6.20 -16.40
CA HIS A 104 0.56 -5.27 -15.80
C HIS A 104 0.57 -3.91 -16.52
N GLN A 105 0.58 -3.90 -17.87
CA GLN A 105 0.50 -2.67 -18.66
C GLN A 105 -0.80 -1.91 -18.41
N MET A 106 -1.94 -2.62 -18.33
CA MET A 106 -3.23 -2.01 -18.02
C MET A 106 -3.21 -1.29 -16.66
N ILE A 107 -2.63 -1.91 -15.62
CA ILE A 107 -2.51 -1.27 -14.30
C ILE A 107 -1.58 -0.04 -14.38
N LEU A 108 -0.44 -0.14 -15.07
CA LEU A 108 0.48 1.00 -15.23
C LEU A 108 -0.19 2.20 -15.92
N ASN A 109 -0.94 1.95 -17.00
CA ASN A 109 -1.69 3.00 -17.69
C ASN A 109 -2.70 3.66 -16.73
N LYS A 110 -3.41 2.84 -15.93
CA LYS A 110 -4.38 3.39 -14.97
C LYS A 110 -3.71 4.21 -13.86
N LEU A 111 -2.52 3.81 -13.43
CA LEU A 111 -1.70 4.55 -12.47
C LEU A 111 -1.22 5.89 -13.04
N GLU A 112 -0.85 5.93 -14.32
CA GLU A 112 -0.47 7.15 -15.04
C GLU A 112 -1.67 8.10 -15.20
N ASP A 113 -2.85 7.56 -15.49
CA ASP A 113 -4.10 8.34 -15.55
C ASP A 113 -4.41 9.04 -14.23
N LEU A 114 -4.14 8.41 -13.08
CA LEU A 114 -4.35 9.01 -11.76
C LEU A 114 -3.50 10.25 -11.52
N ILE A 115 -2.27 10.26 -12.04
CA ILE A 115 -1.36 11.39 -11.90
C ILE A 115 -1.79 12.52 -12.84
N THR A 116 -2.26 12.18 -14.03
CA THR A 116 -2.56 13.15 -15.10
C THR A 116 -3.92 13.82 -14.92
N ASN A 117 -4.95 13.05 -14.52
CA ASN A 117 -6.33 13.50 -14.45
C ASN A 117 -6.79 13.66 -12.99
N TYR A 118 -6.35 14.74 -12.35
CA TYR A 118 -6.81 15.09 -11.00
C TYR A 118 -8.17 15.81 -11.05
N SER A 119 -9.13 15.32 -10.26
CA SER A 119 -10.38 16.03 -9.98
C SER A 119 -10.35 16.57 -8.55
N SER A 120 -10.50 17.88 -8.39
CA SER A 120 -10.05 18.60 -7.20
C SER A 120 -11.02 18.66 -6.01
N LYS A 121 -12.02 17.78 -5.92
CA LYS A 121 -13.00 17.76 -4.83
C LYS A 121 -13.59 16.37 -4.63
N LYS A 122 -12.87 15.49 -3.96
CA LYS A 122 -13.38 14.17 -3.56
C LYS A 122 -13.21 14.01 -2.05
N GLN A 123 -14.33 13.86 -1.35
CA GLN A 123 -14.32 13.36 0.02
C GLN A 123 -13.94 11.88 0.00
N THR A 124 -13.65 11.31 1.17
CA THR A 124 -13.14 9.95 1.27
C THR A 124 -14.09 9.09 2.08
N ASP A 125 -14.71 8.08 1.46
CA ASP A 125 -15.51 7.07 2.17
C ASP A 125 -14.72 5.75 2.30
N THR A 126 -13.63 5.80 3.06
CA THR A 126 -12.71 4.66 3.17
C THR A 126 -13.38 3.44 3.80
N ILE A 127 -14.25 3.63 4.79
CA ILE A 127 -14.90 2.53 5.51
C ILE A 127 -15.73 1.67 4.54
N THR A 128 -16.60 2.31 3.76
CA THR A 128 -17.45 1.60 2.80
C THR A 128 -16.62 0.87 1.76
N TYR A 129 -15.62 1.52 1.17
CA TYR A 129 -14.84 0.93 0.09
C TYR A 129 -13.85 -0.13 0.55
N LEU A 130 -13.22 0.01 1.72
CA LEU A 130 -12.40 -1.07 2.28
C LEU A 130 -13.21 -2.33 2.53
N HIS A 131 -14.46 -2.21 3.02
CA HIS A 131 -15.34 -3.36 3.16
C HIS A 131 -15.73 -3.98 1.81
N GLN A 132 -15.98 -3.17 0.78
CA GLN A 132 -16.27 -3.68 -0.57
C GLN A 132 -15.06 -4.39 -1.18
N ILE A 133 -13.86 -3.80 -1.03
CA ILE A 133 -12.60 -4.40 -1.48
C ILE A 133 -12.36 -5.73 -0.77
N ALA A 134 -12.52 -5.79 0.55
CA ALA A 134 -12.37 -7.01 1.33
C ALA A 134 -13.31 -8.14 0.84
N LYS A 135 -14.54 -7.80 0.43
CA LYS A 135 -15.49 -8.78 -0.13
C LYS A 135 -15.05 -9.32 -1.49
N ASN A 136 -14.37 -8.52 -2.30
CA ASN A 136 -13.93 -8.90 -3.64
C ASN A 136 -12.63 -9.74 -3.64
N ILE A 137 -11.86 -9.71 -2.56
CA ILE A 137 -10.61 -10.49 -2.41
C ILE A 137 -10.92 -11.83 -1.73
N HIS A 138 -11.14 -12.87 -2.53
CA HIS A 138 -11.53 -14.19 -2.02
C HIS A 138 -10.36 -15.11 -1.67
N ARG A 139 -9.16 -14.83 -2.18
CA ARG A 139 -7.99 -15.72 -2.08
C ARG A 139 -6.92 -15.08 -1.22
N ARG A 140 -6.19 -15.89 -0.46
CA ARG A 140 -5.10 -15.42 0.41
C ARG A 140 -4.11 -14.57 -0.39
N SER A 141 -4.12 -13.26 -0.15
CA SER A 141 -3.25 -12.28 -0.80
C SER A 141 -2.46 -11.46 0.24
N MET A 142 -1.34 -10.90 -0.20
CA MET A 142 -0.67 -9.80 0.48
C MET A 142 -1.33 -8.49 0.02
N ILE A 143 -2.04 -7.84 0.92
CA ILE A 143 -2.73 -6.58 0.68
C ILE A 143 -1.82 -5.44 1.11
N ILE A 144 -1.56 -4.50 0.21
CA ILE A 144 -0.75 -3.33 0.47
C ILE A 144 -1.62 -2.10 0.27
N LEU A 145 -1.88 -1.36 1.34
CA LEU A 145 -2.70 -0.16 1.36
C LEU A 145 -1.80 1.08 1.47
N PHE A 146 -1.98 2.04 0.56
CA PHE A 146 -1.40 3.37 0.66
C PHE A 146 -2.51 4.38 0.95
N SER A 147 -2.43 5.04 2.10
CA SER A 147 -3.36 6.08 2.54
C SER A 147 -2.63 7.01 3.51
N ASP A 148 -3.12 8.23 3.66
CA ASP A 148 -2.62 9.20 4.65
C ASP A 148 -3.34 9.13 5.99
N MET A 149 -4.30 8.20 6.14
CA MET A 149 -5.00 7.90 7.39
C MET A 149 -5.62 9.14 8.05
N PHE A 150 -5.92 10.16 7.26
CA PHE A 150 -6.46 11.42 7.71
C PHE A 150 -7.98 11.34 7.67
N GLN A 151 -8.57 10.65 8.65
CA GLN A 151 -10.02 10.47 8.70
C GLN A 151 -10.57 10.90 10.05
N ASN A 152 -11.43 11.92 9.97
CA ASN A 152 -12.18 12.40 11.11
C ASN A 152 -13.45 11.55 11.25
N GLU A 153 -13.78 11.21 12.50
CA GLU A 153 -15.13 10.90 12.99
C GLU A 153 -15.48 9.44 13.35
N ASN A 154 -14.76 8.38 12.92
CA ASN A 154 -15.11 7.02 13.40
C ASN A 154 -13.98 5.97 13.32
N ASP A 155 -12.99 6.13 14.20
CA ASP A 155 -11.87 5.21 14.38
C ASP A 155 -12.31 3.73 14.46
N GLU A 156 -13.34 3.40 15.26
CA GLU A 156 -13.76 2.01 15.47
C GLU A 156 -14.24 1.31 14.19
N ASP A 157 -15.07 1.97 13.38
CA ASP A 157 -15.63 1.36 12.17
C ASP A 157 -14.60 1.25 11.05
N PHE A 158 -13.69 2.23 10.97
CA PHE A 158 -12.52 2.14 10.11
C PHE A 158 -11.64 0.94 10.49
N PHE A 159 -11.39 0.73 11.78
CA PHE A 159 -10.62 -0.42 12.24
C PHE A 159 -11.32 -1.76 11.96
N LYS A 160 -12.67 -1.82 12.04
CA LYS A 160 -13.42 -3.00 11.59
C LYS A 160 -13.22 -3.23 10.08
N ALA A 161 -13.20 -2.18 9.27
CA ALA A 161 -12.92 -2.31 7.84
C ALA A 161 -11.51 -2.87 7.55
N LEU A 162 -10.49 -2.39 8.27
CA LEU A 162 -9.14 -2.95 8.22
C LEU A 162 -9.06 -4.40 8.73
N GLN A 163 -9.82 -4.74 9.76
CA GLN A 163 -9.91 -6.11 10.26
C GLN A 163 -10.53 -7.05 9.22
N HIS A 164 -11.55 -6.60 8.49
CA HIS A 164 -12.17 -7.36 7.41
C HIS A 164 -11.18 -7.63 6.28
N LEU A 165 -10.28 -6.70 5.94
CA LEU A 165 -9.20 -6.95 4.98
C LEU A 165 -8.23 -8.06 5.42
N LYS A 166 -8.19 -8.40 6.70
CA LYS A 166 -7.34 -9.49 7.21
C LYS A 166 -8.05 -10.85 7.19
N HIS A 167 -9.33 -10.90 6.84
CA HIS A 167 -10.04 -12.17 6.67
C HIS A 167 -9.34 -13.03 5.60
N ASN A 168 -9.68 -14.31 5.50
CA ASN A 168 -9.07 -15.23 4.52
C ASN A 168 -7.52 -15.34 4.63
N LYS A 169 -6.97 -15.12 5.82
CA LYS A 169 -5.52 -15.19 6.13
C LYS A 169 -4.68 -14.19 5.31
N HIS A 170 -5.27 -13.08 4.87
CA HIS A 170 -4.55 -12.01 4.20
C HIS A 170 -3.48 -11.43 5.10
N LYS A 171 -2.37 -11.04 4.49
CA LYS A 171 -1.38 -10.19 5.16
C LYS A 171 -1.62 -8.76 4.73
N VAL A 172 -1.89 -7.88 5.68
CA VAL A 172 -2.16 -6.47 5.39
C VAL A 172 -0.96 -5.63 5.82
N ILE A 173 -0.45 -4.84 4.89
CA ILE A 173 0.60 -3.84 5.08
C ILE A 173 -0.02 -2.48 4.79
N LEU A 174 0.03 -1.59 5.78
CA LEU A 174 -0.43 -0.22 5.66
C LEU A 174 0.79 0.70 5.57
N PHE A 175 0.96 1.33 4.41
CA PHE A 175 1.87 2.45 4.23
C PHE A 175 1.11 3.73 4.49
N HIS A 176 1.39 4.33 5.65
CA HIS A 176 0.89 5.65 5.98
C HIS A 176 1.79 6.68 5.30
N VAL A 177 1.27 7.30 4.25
CA VAL A 177 2.00 8.28 3.45
C VAL A 177 1.68 9.68 3.98
N TYR A 178 2.70 10.43 4.39
CA TYR A 178 2.56 11.78 4.91
C TYR A 178 3.68 12.68 4.37
N ASP A 179 3.53 13.99 4.40
CA ASP A 179 4.62 14.93 4.14
C ASP A 179 5.26 15.40 5.45
N LYS A 180 6.48 14.92 5.71
CA LYS A 180 7.21 15.29 6.94
C LYS A 180 7.39 16.80 7.10
N LYS A 181 7.64 17.54 6.02
CA LYS A 181 7.97 18.98 6.11
C LYS A 181 6.80 19.81 6.61
N THR A 182 5.60 19.52 6.14
CA THR A 182 4.44 20.37 6.40
C THR A 182 3.38 19.72 7.29
N GLU A 183 3.17 18.40 7.22
CA GLU A 183 2.18 17.68 8.04
C GLU A 183 2.76 17.19 9.38
N LEU A 184 4.08 16.99 9.48
CA LEU A 184 4.72 16.60 10.74
C LEU A 184 5.45 17.77 11.40
N ASP A 185 6.42 18.35 10.70
CA ASP A 185 7.29 19.42 11.24
C ASP A 185 6.63 20.80 11.24
N PHE A 186 5.42 20.92 10.65
CA PHE A 186 4.64 22.16 10.50
C PHE A 186 5.52 23.35 10.08
N ASN A 187 6.43 23.12 9.13
CA ASN A 187 7.46 24.09 8.77
C ASN A 187 6.91 25.14 7.80
N TYR A 188 6.14 26.08 8.35
CA TYR A 188 5.60 27.25 7.64
C TYR A 188 6.34 28.52 8.07
N ASP A 189 6.48 29.48 7.14
CA ASP A 189 7.04 30.81 7.46
C ASP A 189 6.20 31.53 8.52
N ASN A 190 6.83 32.37 9.35
CA ASN A 190 6.21 33.16 10.44
C ASN A 190 5.18 34.23 10.02
N LYS A 191 4.67 34.16 8.79
CA LYS A 191 3.62 35.06 8.32
C LYS A 191 2.25 34.47 8.73
N PRO A 192 1.29 35.30 9.17
CA PRO A 192 -0.07 34.83 9.40
C PRO A 192 -0.62 34.24 8.11
N ARG A 193 -0.98 32.96 8.14
CA ARG A 193 -1.56 32.23 7.01
C ARG A 193 -2.93 31.71 7.40
N LYS A 194 -3.83 31.76 6.43
CA LYS A 194 -5.09 31.02 6.47
C LYS A 194 -4.80 29.57 6.10
N PHE A 195 -5.05 28.66 7.04
CA PHE A 195 -5.06 27.24 6.75
C PHE A 195 -6.46 26.89 6.27
N ILE A 196 -6.54 26.27 5.10
CA ILE A 196 -7.79 25.81 4.52
C ILE A 196 -7.72 24.30 4.53
N ASP A 197 -8.66 23.65 5.20
CA ASP A 197 -8.79 22.20 5.13
C ASP A 197 -9.13 21.79 3.69
N ILE A 198 -8.39 20.81 3.17
CA ILE A 198 -8.48 20.33 1.80
C ILE A 198 -9.79 19.54 1.60
N GLU A 199 -10.33 18.93 2.65
CA GLU A 199 -11.54 18.11 2.57
C GLU A 199 -12.83 18.88 2.88
N THR A 200 -12.84 19.68 3.95
CA THR A 200 -14.04 20.43 4.38
C THR A 200 -14.09 21.86 3.84
N GLY A 201 -12.93 22.45 3.50
CA GLY A 201 -12.82 23.86 3.14
C GLY A 201 -12.86 24.81 4.35
N GLU A 202 -12.82 24.30 5.58
CA GLU A 202 -12.80 25.12 6.78
C GLU A 202 -11.52 25.98 6.87
N GLU A 203 -11.69 27.25 7.24
CA GLU A 203 -10.59 28.20 7.38
C GLU A 203 -10.21 28.38 8.86
N VAL A 204 -8.96 28.09 9.20
CA VAL A 204 -8.41 28.40 10.52
C VAL A 204 -7.25 29.39 10.38
N ASN A 205 -7.34 30.51 11.09
CA ASN A 205 -6.25 31.48 11.19
C ASN A 205 -5.32 31.05 12.33
N LEU A 206 -4.12 30.57 12.02
CA LEU A 206 -3.14 30.13 13.02
C LEU A 206 -1.81 30.86 12.84
N PHE A 207 -1.17 31.16 13.98
CA PHE A 207 0.23 31.59 14.02
C PHE A 207 1.12 30.35 14.16
N ALA A 208 1.88 30.04 13.12
CA ALA A 208 2.57 28.76 13.02
C ALA A 208 3.57 28.49 14.16
N GLU A 209 4.30 29.50 14.66
CA GLU A 209 5.24 29.34 15.77
C GLU A 209 4.56 28.93 17.08
N ASN A 210 3.41 29.54 17.40
CA ASN A 210 2.73 29.28 18.67
C ASN A 210 2.04 27.92 18.69
N THR A 211 1.67 27.40 17.51
CA THR A 211 0.92 26.14 17.39
C THR A 211 1.79 24.95 17.01
N LYS A 212 3.04 25.16 16.56
CA LYS A 212 3.91 24.09 16.06
C LYS A 212 4.14 22.96 17.07
N GLU A 213 4.47 23.29 18.32
CA GLU A 213 4.73 22.26 19.34
C GLU A 213 3.47 21.48 19.71
N GLU A 214 2.33 22.15 19.87
CA GLU A 214 1.07 21.51 20.21
C GLU A 214 0.56 20.64 19.05
N TYR A 215 0.66 21.14 17.82
CA TYR A 215 0.35 20.41 16.61
C TYR A 215 1.21 19.16 16.47
N TYR A 216 2.53 19.29 16.62
CA TYR A 216 3.45 18.15 16.57
C TYR A 216 3.09 17.09 17.62
N LYS A 217 2.75 17.50 18.85
CA LYS A 217 2.29 16.58 19.91
C LYS A 217 1.01 15.85 19.51
N LYS A 218 0.02 16.56 18.97
CA LYS A 218 -1.25 15.97 18.50
C LYS A 218 -1.04 15.01 17.34
N THR A 219 -0.27 15.39 16.31
CA THR A 219 0.05 14.53 15.17
C THR A 219 0.80 13.27 15.61
N MET A 220 1.77 13.38 16.53
CA MET A 220 2.46 12.22 17.07
C MET A 220 1.56 11.30 17.90
N GLN A 221 0.64 11.87 18.69
CA GLN A 221 -0.36 11.08 19.41
C GLN A 221 -1.27 10.33 18.44
N HIS A 222 -1.71 10.98 17.36
CA HIS A 222 -2.51 10.38 16.31
C HIS A 222 -1.77 9.23 15.61
N HIS A 223 -0.52 9.45 15.19
CA HIS A 223 0.33 8.40 14.59
C HIS A 223 0.49 7.20 15.50
N LYS A 224 0.68 7.44 16.81
CA LYS A 224 0.82 6.37 17.81
C LYS A 224 -0.49 5.62 18.05
N ALA A 225 -1.64 6.31 18.00
CA ALA A 225 -2.95 5.68 18.10
C ALA A 225 -3.19 4.73 16.91
N ILE A 226 -2.88 5.17 15.69
CA ILE A 226 -2.94 4.34 14.48
C ILE A 226 -1.96 3.16 14.55
N GLU A 227 -0.73 3.38 15.02
CA GLU A 227 0.25 2.31 15.17
C GLU A 227 -0.22 1.24 16.16
N ASN A 228 -0.69 1.66 17.34
CA ASN A 228 -1.16 0.75 18.39
C ASN A 228 -2.35 -0.09 17.93
N THR A 229 -3.31 0.53 17.24
CA THR A 229 -4.49 -0.16 16.70
C THR A 229 -4.09 -1.13 15.60
N CYS A 230 -3.23 -0.73 14.67
CA CYS A 230 -2.68 -1.65 13.67
C CYS A 230 -1.96 -2.85 14.32
N LEU A 231 -1.20 -2.63 15.40
CA LEU A 231 -0.55 -3.71 16.15
C LEU A 231 -1.56 -4.68 16.78
N GLN A 232 -2.66 -4.18 17.37
CA GLN A 232 -3.73 -5.02 17.91
C GLN A 232 -4.33 -5.95 16.84
N TYR A 233 -4.55 -5.41 15.64
CA TYR A 233 -5.06 -6.19 14.51
C TYR A 233 -3.97 -6.97 13.75
N LYS A 234 -2.72 -6.97 14.22
CA LYS A 234 -1.53 -7.55 13.55
C LYS A 234 -1.41 -7.10 12.07
N ILE A 235 -1.70 -5.85 11.81
CA ILE A 235 -1.47 -5.16 10.54
C ILE A 235 -0.09 -4.51 10.62
N LYS A 236 0.71 -4.66 9.55
CA LYS A 236 2.03 -4.04 9.52
C LYS A 236 1.89 -2.57 9.13
N TYR A 237 1.97 -1.69 10.11
CA TYR A 237 1.97 -0.24 9.91
C TYR A 237 3.37 0.29 9.63
N ILE A 238 3.49 1.14 8.62
CA ILE A 238 4.75 1.75 8.20
C ILE A 238 4.52 3.21 7.81
N PRO A 239 5.01 4.16 8.61
CA PRO A 239 4.99 5.57 8.24
C PRO A 239 6.07 5.82 7.18
N VAL A 240 5.69 6.45 6.07
CA VAL A 240 6.60 6.82 4.97
C VAL A 240 6.39 8.28 4.61
N SER A 241 7.47 9.07 4.64
CA SER A 241 7.40 10.45 4.20
C SER A 241 7.50 10.54 2.68
N VAL A 242 6.73 11.43 2.09
CA VAL A 242 6.96 11.87 0.70
C VAL A 242 8.37 12.49 0.62
N GLY A 243 9.12 12.10 -0.42
CA GLY A 243 10.49 12.54 -0.63
C GLY A 243 11.57 11.70 0.08
N ASP A 244 11.20 10.80 0.99
CA ASP A 244 12.12 9.76 1.48
C ASP A 244 12.33 8.68 0.40
N GLY A 245 13.44 7.95 0.49
CA GLY A 245 13.73 6.86 -0.43
C GLY A 245 12.72 5.70 -0.35
N PHE A 246 12.51 5.01 -1.48
CA PHE A 246 11.63 3.83 -1.57
C PHE A 246 12.17 2.56 -0.90
N GLU A 247 13.38 2.62 -0.34
CA GLU A 247 14.05 1.49 0.31
C GLU A 247 13.18 0.87 1.41
N LYS A 248 12.53 1.70 2.23
CA LYS A 248 11.69 1.22 3.33
C LYS A 248 10.52 0.36 2.83
N ILE A 249 9.92 0.73 1.70
CA ILE A 249 8.80 0.02 1.08
C ILE A 249 9.29 -1.34 0.55
N MET A 250 10.40 -1.33 -0.20
CA MET A 250 10.98 -2.54 -0.77
C MET A 250 11.45 -3.53 0.31
N THR A 251 12.19 -3.06 1.30
CA THR A 251 12.69 -3.89 2.40
C THR A 251 11.54 -4.52 3.19
N THR A 252 10.49 -3.75 3.46
CA THR A 252 9.29 -4.30 4.11
C THR A 252 8.66 -5.41 3.28
N TYR A 253 8.43 -5.14 1.99
CA TYR A 253 7.81 -6.11 1.11
C TYR A 253 8.60 -7.42 1.10
N LEU A 254 9.93 -7.35 0.98
CA LEU A 254 10.79 -8.53 0.98
C LEU A 254 10.71 -9.32 2.30
N ILE A 255 10.74 -8.63 3.45
CA ILE A 255 10.61 -9.26 4.78
C ILE A 255 9.24 -9.93 4.93
N GLU A 256 8.17 -9.24 4.54
CA GLU A 256 6.82 -9.79 4.70
C GLU A 256 6.52 -10.93 3.73
N LYS A 257 7.14 -10.91 2.55
CA LYS A 257 7.11 -12.02 1.59
C LYS A 257 7.80 -13.26 2.14
N GLN A 258 8.99 -13.13 2.75
CA GLN A 258 9.67 -14.27 3.39
C GLN A 258 8.79 -14.93 4.46
N LYS A 259 8.07 -14.13 5.24
CA LYS A 259 7.13 -14.63 6.25
C LYS A 259 5.80 -15.13 5.66
N PHE A 260 5.54 -14.95 4.35
CA PHE A 260 4.25 -15.29 3.72
C PHE A 260 4.20 -16.77 3.30
N GLY A 261 5.36 -17.33 2.95
CA GLY A 261 5.57 -18.76 2.74
C GLY A 261 5.24 -19.61 3.96
#